data_AF-A0A838I181-F1
#
_entry.id   AF-A0A838I181-F1
#
_cell.length_a   1.000
_cell.length_b   1.000
_cell.length_c   1.000
_cell.angle_alpha   90.00
_cell.angle_beta   90.00
_cell.angle_gamma   90.00
#
_symmetry.space_group_name_H-M   'P 1'
#
loop_
_entity.id
_entity.type
_entity.pdbx_description
1 polymer ?
#
loop_
_entity_poly.entity_id
_entity_poly.type
_entity_poly.pdbx_seq_one_letter_code
_entity_poly.pdbx_strand_id
1 'polypeptide(L)'
;MGQEIKLSGGEISVLKSIGTSGSPTLGKVLLEKAESVEQAELIETLNGLIEMDYVVANRVNLRTVEEVEKTFFRVSPAYSRDLRDAMNPSKKREEQRARRDRRG
;
A
#
# COMPACT_ATOMS: atom_id res chain seq x y z
N MET A 1 -19.31 -8.06 -1.93
CA MET A 1 -19.46 -6.61 -1.74
C MET A 1 -18.06 -6.03 -1.71
N GLY A 2 -17.57 -5.51 -2.83
CA GLY A 2 -16.23 -4.90 -2.88
C GLY A 2 -16.31 -3.51 -2.29
N GLN A 3 -15.78 -3.32 -1.08
CA GLN A 3 -15.61 -1.96 -0.56
C GLN A 3 -14.61 -1.25 -1.48
N GLU A 4 -14.96 -0.06 -1.96
CA GLU A 4 -14.03 0.72 -2.75
C GLU A 4 -12.90 1.22 -1.84
N ILE A 5 -11.73 0.59 -1.94
CA ILE A 5 -10.55 1.01 -1.18
C ILE A 5 -10.19 2.43 -1.62
N LYS A 6 -10.28 3.37 -0.69
CA LYS A 6 -9.83 4.75 -0.87
C LYS A 6 -8.45 4.88 -0.26
N LEU A 7 -7.45 5.10 -1.10
CA LEU A 7 -6.08 5.36 -0.69
C LEU A 7 -5.73 6.83 -0.96
N SER A 8 -5.05 7.45 -0.02
CA SER A 8 -4.38 8.73 -0.14
C SER A 8 -3.10 8.62 -0.97
N GLY A 9 -2.52 9.77 -1.35
CA GLY A 9 -1.25 9.80 -2.09
C GLY A 9 -0.10 9.14 -1.34
N GLY A 10 -0.01 9.36 -0.02
CA GLY A 10 1.00 8.74 0.85
C GLY A 10 0.86 7.23 0.92
N GLU A 11 -0.35 6.72 1.17
CA GLU A 11 -0.64 5.28 1.23
C GLU A 11 -0.30 4.58 -0.09
N ILE A 12 -0.66 5.18 -1.24
CA ILE A 12 -0.30 4.65 -2.56
C ILE A 12 1.21 4.58 -2.72
N SER A 13 1.95 5.60 -2.27
CA SER A 13 3.41 5.63 -2.35
C SER A 13 4.04 4.51 -1.53
N VAL A 14 3.60 4.34 -0.27
CA VAL A 14 4.07 3.29 0.63
C VAL A 14 3.78 1.89 0.08
N LEU A 15 2.55 1.64 -0.39
CA LEU A 15 2.17 0.35 -0.96
C LEU A 15 2.95 0.02 -2.24
N LYS A 16 3.31 1.03 -3.06
CA LYS A 16 4.20 0.84 -4.22
C LYS A 16 5.61 0.46 -3.79
N SER A 17 6.14 1.06 -2.72
CA SER A 17 7.48 0.74 -2.19
C SER A 17 7.56 -0.67 -1.60
N ILE A 18 6.50 -1.13 -0.93
CA ILE A 18 6.36 -2.52 -0.43
C ILE A 18 6.27 -3.50 -1.61
N GLY A 19 5.49 -3.14 -2.63
CA GLY A 19 5.22 -3.99 -3.78
C GLY A 19 3.98 -4.87 -3.63
N THR A 20 3.39 -5.25 -4.77
CA THR A 20 2.14 -6.04 -4.83
C THR A 20 2.35 -7.54 -5.02
N SER A 21 3.60 -8.01 -5.09
CA SER A 21 3.92 -9.42 -5.35
C SER A 21 3.65 -10.35 -4.16
N GLY A 22 3.25 -9.80 -3.00
CA GLY A 22 3.04 -10.55 -1.76
C GLY A 22 4.33 -10.98 -1.05
N SER A 23 5.49 -10.72 -1.67
CA SER A 23 6.80 -10.92 -1.06
C SER A 23 7.01 -9.96 0.11
N PRO A 24 7.56 -10.41 1.25
CA PRO A 24 7.93 -9.51 2.32
C PRO A 24 9.08 -8.59 1.91
N THR A 25 8.91 -7.31 2.17
CA THR A 25 9.92 -6.26 2.00
C THR A 25 10.43 -5.84 3.37
N LEU A 26 11.75 -5.82 3.54
CA LEU A 26 12.39 -5.35 4.77
C LEU A 26 12.20 -3.83 4.91
N GLY A 27 11.84 -3.36 6.11
CA GLY A 27 11.58 -1.95 6.36
C GLY A 27 12.77 -1.03 6.08
N LYS A 28 13.99 -1.53 6.24
CA LYS A 28 15.20 -0.78 5.81
C LYS A 28 15.15 -0.43 4.31
N VAL A 29 14.80 -1.40 3.47
CA VAL A 29 14.66 -1.20 2.01
C VAL A 29 13.48 -0.29 1.69
N LEU A 30 12.41 -0.36 2.50
CA LEU A 30 11.27 0.54 2.35
C LEU A 30 11.65 1.99 2.65
N LEU A 31 12.42 2.24 3.71
CA LEU A 31 12.91 3.56 4.09
C LEU A 31 13.82 4.16 3.02
N GLU A 32 14.71 3.35 2.44
CA GLU A 32 15.56 3.76 1.31
C GLU A 32 14.74 4.16 0.07
N LYS A 33 13.62 3.48 -0.19
CA LYS A 33 12.72 3.81 -1.33
C LYS A 33 11.81 5.00 -1.05
N ALA A 34 11.51 5.26 0.22
CA ALA A 34 10.59 6.29 0.69
C ALA A 34 11.33 7.55 1.18
N GLU A 35 12.57 7.79 0.73
CA GLU A 35 13.44 8.87 1.19
C GLU A 35 12.83 10.28 1.04
N SER A 36 11.83 10.43 0.16
CA SER A 36 11.07 11.67 -0.05
C SER A 36 9.89 11.88 0.92
N VAL A 37 9.58 10.91 1.79
CA VAL A 37 8.49 10.96 2.77
C VAL A 37 9.07 11.20 4.15
N GLU A 38 8.44 12.08 4.93
CA GLU A 38 8.87 12.32 6.31
C GLU A 38 8.72 11.03 7.15
N GLN A 39 9.74 10.71 7.97
CA GLN A 39 9.77 9.46 8.74
C GLN A 39 8.56 9.32 9.68
N ALA A 40 8.11 10.41 10.29
CA ALA A 40 6.93 10.42 11.15
C ALA A 40 5.65 10.09 10.36
N GLU A 41 5.47 10.73 9.20
CA GLU A 41 4.34 10.47 8.28
C GLU A 41 4.36 9.02 7.77
N LEU A 42 5.55 8.49 7.47
CA LEU A 42 5.71 7.11 7.03
C LEU A 42 5.28 6.12 8.10
N ILE A 43 5.69 6.34 9.36
CA ILE A 43 5.32 5.50 10.50
C ILE A 43 3.81 5.54 10.73
N GLU A 44 3.21 6.73 10.70
CA GLU A 44 1.76 6.90 10.84
C GLU A 44 1.01 6.16 9.73
N THR A 45 1.44 6.33 8.48
CA THR A 45 0.86 5.67 7.31
C THR A 45 0.98 4.14 7.41
N LEU A 46 2.14 3.62 7.82
CA LEU A 46 2.34 2.18 7.99
C LEU A 46 1.43 1.61 9.08
N ASN A 47 1.31 2.28 10.22
CA ASN A 47 0.42 1.84 11.28
C ASN A 47 -1.05 1.84 10.81
N GLY A 48 -1.50 2.88 10.11
CA GLY A 48 -2.86 2.93 9.55
C GLY A 48 -3.14 1.80 8.54
N LEU A 49 -2.18 1.51 7.65
CA LEU A 49 -2.30 0.40 6.69
C LEU A 49 -2.31 -0.98 7.37
N ILE A 50 -1.61 -1.13 8.49
CA ILE A 50 -1.63 -2.35 9.31
C ILE A 50 -2.96 -2.48 10.06
N GLU A 51 -3.47 -1.40 10.65
CA GLU A 51 -4.75 -1.38 11.35
C GLU A 51 -5.93 -1.73 10.44
N MET A 52 -5.86 -1.33 9.17
CA MET A 52 -6.85 -1.68 8.15
C MET A 52 -6.67 -3.09 7.55
N ASP A 53 -5.66 -3.86 8.01
CA ASP A 53 -5.29 -5.18 7.49
C ASP A 53 -4.88 -5.18 5.99
N TYR A 54 -4.53 -4.01 5.45
CA TYR A 54 -4.02 -3.88 4.08
C TYR A 54 -2.56 -4.30 3.97
N VAL A 55 -1.79 -4.07 5.04
CA VAL A 55 -0.38 -4.48 5.16
C VAL A 55 -0.23 -5.42 6.34
N VAL A 56 0.39 -6.57 6.09
CA VAL A 56 0.79 -7.53 7.12
C VAL A 56 2.23 -7.24 7.51
N ALA A 57 2.46 -7.06 8.80
CA ALA A 57 3.78 -6.87 9.38
C ALA A 57 4.07 -7.91 10.48
N ASN A 58 5.35 -8.24 10.69
CA ASN A 58 5.75 -9.11 11.81
C ASN A 58 5.77 -8.39 13.17
N ARG A 59 5.66 -7.05 13.16
CA ARG A 59 5.52 -6.20 14.34
C ARG A 59 4.42 -5.18 14.08
N VAL A 60 3.60 -4.91 15.10
CA VAL A 60 2.53 -3.90 15.08
C VAL A 60 2.89 -2.74 16.00
N ASN A 61 2.21 -1.59 15.88
CA ASN A 61 2.40 -0.39 16.70
C ASN A 61 3.83 0.16 16.66
N LEU A 62 4.31 0.47 15.46
CA LEU A 62 5.65 1.01 15.24
C LEU A 62 5.71 2.45 15.77
N ARG A 63 6.70 2.77 16.60
CA ARG A 63 6.86 4.12 17.19
C ARG A 63 8.15 4.81 16.74
N THR A 64 9.11 4.03 16.27
CA THR A 64 10.45 4.51 15.92
C THR A 64 10.90 3.94 14.57
N VAL A 65 11.80 4.66 13.91
CA VAL A 65 12.37 4.24 12.62
C VAL A 65 13.15 2.93 12.76
N GLU A 66 13.85 2.73 13.87
CA GLU A 66 14.60 1.50 14.17
C GLU A 66 13.68 0.27 14.26
N GLU A 67 12.44 0.44 14.72
CA GLU A 67 11.43 -0.62 14.70
C GLU A 67 10.98 -0.89 13.27
N VAL A 68 10.77 0.15 12.45
CA VAL A 68 10.43 0.00 11.03
C VAL A 68 11.52 -0.79 10.31
N GLU A 69 12.79 -0.41 10.47
CA GLU A 69 13.93 -1.05 9.79
C GLU A 69 14.00 -2.57 9.99
N LYS A 70 13.68 -3.03 11.21
CA LYS A 70 13.71 -4.45 11.62
C LYS A 70 12.43 -5.21 11.28
N THR A 71 11.42 -4.52 10.76
CA THR A 71 10.10 -5.09 10.46
C THR A 71 10.02 -5.46 8.98
N PHE A 72 9.36 -6.58 8.70
CA PHE A 72 9.00 -7.02 7.36
C PHE A 72 7.56 -6.61 7.07
N PHE A 73 7.34 -6.06 5.89
CA PHE A 73 6.02 -5.63 5.42
C PHE A 73 5.66 -6.37 4.14
N ARG A 74 4.42 -6.84 4.05
CA ARG A 74 3.85 -7.36 2.81
C ARG A 74 2.42 -6.91 2.67
N VAL A 75 1.95 -6.76 1.43
CA VAL A 75 0.53 -6.53 1.18
C VAL A 75 -0.28 -7.76 1.60
N SER A 76 -1.43 -7.53 2.23
CA SER A 76 -2.34 -8.60 2.63
C SER A 76 -2.87 -9.35 1.39
N PRO A 77 -2.74 -10.69 1.33
CA PRO A 77 -3.26 -11.48 0.21
C PRO A 77 -4.75 -11.26 -0.02
N ALA A 78 -5.52 -11.06 1.05
CA ALA A 78 -6.97 -10.85 1.01
C ALA A 78 -7.36 -9.58 0.23
N TYR A 79 -6.53 -8.54 0.28
CA TYR A 79 -6.78 -7.24 -0.35
C TYR A 79 -5.86 -6.93 -1.53
N SER A 80 -4.96 -7.86 -1.87
CA SER A 80 -3.90 -7.67 -2.88
C SER A 80 -4.41 -7.19 -4.24
N ARG A 81 -5.54 -7.73 -4.70
CA ARG A 81 -6.18 -7.35 -5.96
C ARG A 81 -6.78 -5.94 -5.89
N ASP A 82 -7.58 -5.69 -4.87
CA ASP A 82 -8.26 -4.40 -4.71
C ASP A 82 -7.27 -3.25 -4.46
N LEU A 83 -6.21 -3.49 -3.68
CA LEU A 83 -5.13 -2.52 -3.46
C LEU A 83 -4.36 -2.23 -4.75
N ARG A 84 -4.09 -3.25 -5.57
CA ARG A 84 -3.42 -3.07 -6.86
C ARG A 84 -4.25 -2.20 -7.82
N ASP A 85 -5.56 -2.39 -7.81
CA ASP A 85 -6.48 -1.59 -8.62
C ASP A 85 -6.59 -0.16 -8.09
N ALA A 86 -6.68 0.02 -6.75
CA ALA A 86 -6.72 1.32 -6.09
C ALA A 86 -5.44 2.15 -6.30
N MET A 87 -4.27 1.51 -6.36
CA MET A 87 -2.98 2.16 -6.65
C MET A 87 -2.83 2.64 -8.09
N ASN A 88 -3.67 2.15 -9.02
CA ASN A 88 -3.68 2.55 -10.43
C ASN A 88 -5.04 3.13 -10.85
N PRO A 89 -5.41 4.33 -10.35
CA PRO A 89 -6.69 4.95 -10.67
C PRO A 89 -6.86 5.22 -12.18
N SER A 90 -5.75 5.41 -12.91
CA SER A 90 -5.73 5.62 -14.36
C SER A 90 -6.24 4.40 -15.14
N LYS A 91 -5.85 3.18 -14.74
CA LYS A 91 -6.35 1.94 -15.38
C LYS A 91 -7.85 1.73 -15.15
N LYS A 92 -8.33 2.02 -13.94
CA LYS A 92 -9.76 1.92 -13.60
C LYS A 92 -10.62 2.85 -14.48
N ARG A 93 -10.13 4.06 -14.80
CA ARG A 93 -10.82 5.00 -15.71
C ARG A 93 -10.83 4.51 -17.16
N GLU A 94 -9.75 3.89 -17.62
CA GLU A 94 -9.64 3.36 -18.99
C GLU A 94 -10.54 2.14 -19.21
N GLU A 95 -10.59 1.21 -18.26
CA GLU A 95 -11.50 0.05 -18.31
C GLU A 95 -12.97 0.45 -18.26
N GLN A 96 -13.32 1.48 -17.48
CA GLN A 96 -14.69 2.01 -17.46
C GLN A 96 -15.09 2.68 -18.78
N ARG A 97 -14.16 3.38 -19.44
CA ARG A 97 -14.40 3.94 -20.79
C ARG A 97 -14.55 2.84 -21.83
N ALA A 98 -13.65 1.87 -21.86
CA ALA A 98 -13.68 0.76 -22.81
C ALA A 98 -14.96 -0.11 -22.69
N ARG A 99 -15.55 -0.23 -21.50
CA ARG A 99 -16.84 -0.93 -21.31
C ARG A 99 -18.05 -0.12 -21.78
N ARG A 100 -17.98 1.22 -21.77
CA ARG A 100 -19.04 2.08 -22.31
C ARG A 100 -19.06 2.03 -23.83
N ASP A 101 -17.90 2.04 -24.48
CA ASP A 101 -17.79 1.97 -25.95
C ASP A 101 -18.31 0.66 -26.56
N ARG A 102 -18.23 -0.47 -25.84
CA ARG A 102 -18.71 -1.77 -26.35
C ARG A 102 -20.22 -2.01 -26.20
N ARG A 103 -20.96 -1.06 -25.60
CA ARG A 103 -22.43 -1.12 -25.47
C ARG A 103 -23.14 -0.05 -26.32
N GLY A 104 -22.38 0.71 -27.12
CA GLY A 104 -22.89 1.64 -28.13
C GLY A 104 -22.97 0.98 -29.48
#